data_AF-A0A8B9HQ23-F1
#
_entry.id   AF-A0A8B9HQ23-F1
#
_cell.length_a   1.000
_cell.length_b   1.000
_cell.length_c   1.000
_cell.angle_alpha   90.00
_cell.angle_beta   90.00
_cell.angle_gamma   90.00
#
_symmetry.space_group_name_H-M   'P 1'
#
loop_
_entity.id
_entity.type
_entity.pdbx_description
1 polymer ?
#
loop_
_entity_poly.entity_id
_entity_poly.type
_entity_poly.pdbx_seq_one_letter_code
_entity_poly.pdbx_strand_id
1 'polypeptide(L)'
;GVSGTRGSFYSRSKRFCSASCSRSFSSSSKKSSILAQLQVKKEKRQTSHLCALLISQLFIFDLFPLSVSSGFDWGGYLKKHGYLAAPVSCFRHVPLCAQWEDIEVGLQVEVLNIHTTVMSKVYWIATIIRLAGYKALLRYEGFGDDASYDFWCNLGSAEVHPVGWCAVNSKLLVPPQALQNHVTNWKSYLMKKLVGACTLPVDFHSKLAESMKYPFRQGVRVEVVDRSLVSRTRRAVVDTVIGGRLRLIYEDAGLGASGEVLSDFWCHMWSPLLHPINWSVRVGHDIKRTDKSVDMSSHPTFRKGFSDSVPKQFKTLRTVYMDGGFFEEGMKLEAIDPLNLGNICVASIRKVLLDGYLMVGIDGVEIGDGSDWFCYHASSHAILPTEYCQNNDIPLTLPPGHDQATFTWSKYLEESGSIAAPRRLFNTDPTGHGFTVGMKLEAVDLMEPRLVCVATVQRCVGRLLLLHFDGWESEFDQWVDCESPDIYPVGWCELTGYQLQPPIGPGKGKNYSKERPGRKKTVDDSSKKQLPQQDVQVQPDKAPASTQFPSDLPSLPTDTPTKITSVPIITQLKTETEEQGMYQMCFVFEVIVLFLMFNTIFILANY
;
A
#
# COMPACT_ATOMS: atom_id res chain seq x y z
N GLY A 1 31.67 33.08 -26.91
CA GLY A 1 31.72 32.72 -25.47
C GLY A 1 33.15 32.41 -25.11
N VAL A 2 33.56 32.55 -23.84
CA VAL A 2 34.96 32.39 -23.43
C VAL A 2 35.43 30.94 -23.59
N SER A 3 36.62 30.76 -24.14
CA SER A 3 37.29 29.45 -24.31
C SER A 3 37.82 28.95 -22.96
N GLY A 4 37.56 27.69 -22.62
CA GLY A 4 38.08 27.03 -21.42
C GLY A 4 38.32 25.55 -21.66
N THR A 5 39.32 24.97 -20.98
CA THR A 5 39.71 23.56 -21.17
C THR A 5 38.71 22.60 -20.51
N ARG A 6 38.53 21.42 -21.11
CA ARG A 6 37.44 20.45 -20.85
C ARG A 6 37.28 20.01 -19.38
N GLY A 7 38.30 20.17 -18.54
CA GLY A 7 38.26 19.85 -17.11
C GLY A 7 37.54 20.90 -16.22
N SER A 8 37.39 22.15 -16.65
CA SER A 8 36.90 23.24 -15.78
C SER A 8 35.38 23.29 -15.58
N PHE A 9 34.61 22.43 -16.27
CA PHE A 9 33.14 22.46 -16.27
C PHE A 9 32.46 21.20 -15.72
N TYR A 10 33.20 20.16 -15.35
CA TYR A 10 32.63 18.87 -14.94
C TYR A 10 33.29 18.31 -13.67
N SER A 11 32.61 18.43 -12.52
CA SER A 11 32.97 17.65 -11.32
C SER A 11 32.52 16.19 -11.48
N ARG A 12 33.36 15.22 -11.13
CA ARG A 12 33.12 13.79 -11.38
C ARG A 12 31.90 13.17 -10.68
N SER A 13 31.29 13.84 -9.70
CA SER A 13 30.25 13.26 -8.83
C SER A 13 28.80 13.59 -9.19
N LYS A 14 28.52 14.53 -10.11
CA LYS A 14 27.13 14.89 -10.51
C LYS A 14 27.04 15.20 -12.01
N ARG A 15 26.50 14.26 -12.81
CA ARG A 15 26.23 14.44 -14.25
C ARG A 15 24.85 15.08 -14.46
N PHE A 16 24.82 16.36 -14.81
CA PHE A 16 23.60 17.02 -15.32
C PHE A 16 23.61 17.04 -16.85
N CYS A 17 22.49 16.72 -17.49
CA CYS A 17 22.39 16.65 -18.95
C CYS A 17 22.56 18.02 -19.67
N SER A 18 22.40 19.13 -18.96
CA SER A 18 22.62 20.48 -19.50
C SER A 18 22.92 21.52 -18.41
N ALA A 19 23.48 22.66 -18.84
CA ALA A 19 23.66 23.83 -17.99
C ALA A 19 22.33 24.44 -17.48
N SER A 20 21.20 24.21 -18.17
CA SER A 20 19.86 24.56 -17.66
C SER A 20 19.43 23.63 -16.52
N CYS A 21 19.68 22.33 -16.64
CA CYS A 21 19.33 21.34 -15.62
C CYS A 21 20.01 21.63 -14.27
N SER A 22 21.31 21.94 -14.28
CA SER A 22 22.05 22.35 -13.06
C SER A 22 21.54 23.66 -12.43
N ARG A 23 21.03 24.60 -13.24
CA ARG A 23 20.43 25.86 -12.76
C ARG A 23 19.04 25.65 -12.14
N SER A 24 18.24 24.74 -12.68
CA SER A 24 16.97 24.32 -12.07
C SER A 24 17.17 23.62 -10.73
N PHE A 25 18.15 22.73 -10.63
CA PHE A 25 18.53 22.10 -9.35
C PHE A 25 18.95 23.14 -8.29
N SER A 26 19.66 24.19 -8.72
CA SER A 26 20.11 25.29 -7.85
C SER A 26 18.99 26.21 -7.35
N SER A 27 17.79 26.15 -7.93
CA SER A 27 16.64 27.01 -7.56
C SER A 27 15.54 26.30 -6.78
N SER A 28 15.42 24.97 -6.89
CA SER A 28 14.60 24.15 -5.98
C SER A 28 15.20 24.10 -4.57
N SER A 29 16.51 23.82 -4.49
CA SER A 29 17.27 23.65 -3.23
C SER A 29 17.26 24.84 -2.26
N LYS A 30 16.78 26.03 -2.68
CA LYS A 30 16.70 27.22 -1.81
C LYS A 30 15.34 27.38 -1.12
N LYS A 31 14.28 26.72 -1.58
CA LYS A 31 12.92 26.86 -1.02
C LYS A 31 12.67 26.06 0.26
N SER A 32 13.53 25.09 0.59
CA SER A 32 13.48 24.29 1.82
C SER A 32 14.03 25.01 3.08
N SER A 33 14.49 26.26 2.96
CA SER A 33 15.23 26.96 4.03
C SER A 33 14.38 27.77 5.02
N ILE A 34 13.07 27.94 4.78
CA ILE A 34 12.21 28.88 5.53
C ILE A 34 11.70 28.31 6.87
N LEU A 35 12.03 27.05 7.22
CA LEU A 35 11.75 26.46 8.55
C LEU A 35 12.88 26.66 9.57
N ALA A 36 13.99 27.32 9.21
CA ALA A 36 15.19 27.44 10.05
C ALA A 36 15.19 28.62 11.05
N GLN A 37 14.07 29.31 11.27
CA GLN A 37 13.95 30.44 12.20
C GLN A 37 12.61 30.45 12.96
N LEU A 38 12.53 29.76 14.11
CA LEU A 38 11.62 30.08 15.25
C LEU A 38 11.76 29.10 16.45
N GLN A 39 12.96 28.95 17.05
CA GLN A 39 13.10 28.26 18.35
C GLN A 39 14.25 28.82 19.22
N VAL A 40 13.95 29.71 20.17
CA VAL A 40 14.70 29.82 21.44
C VAL A 40 13.80 30.31 22.59
N LYS A 41 13.39 29.40 23.49
CA LYS A 41 13.69 29.50 24.93
C LYS A 41 13.32 28.21 25.67
N LYS A 42 14.09 27.89 26.71
CA LYS A 42 13.87 26.79 27.67
C LYS A 42 13.68 27.40 29.05
N GLU A 43 12.98 26.70 29.93
CA GLU A 43 13.21 26.77 31.37
C GLU A 43 13.04 25.39 32.03
N LYS A 44 13.46 25.25 33.30
CA LYS A 44 13.62 23.97 34.01
C LYS A 44 12.79 23.91 35.28
N ARG A 45 12.34 22.72 35.70
CA ARG A 45 12.26 22.34 37.13
C ARG A 45 12.17 20.83 37.36
N GLN A 46 12.33 20.43 38.62
CA GLN A 46 12.28 19.08 39.19
C GLN A 46 11.46 19.16 40.50
N THR A 47 11.00 18.09 41.18
CA THR A 47 11.23 16.63 41.12
C THR A 47 9.89 15.93 41.52
N SER A 48 9.67 14.69 42.00
CA SER A 48 10.42 13.46 42.37
C SER A 48 9.44 12.32 42.69
N HIS A 49 9.90 11.06 42.63
CA HIS A 49 9.24 9.80 43.11
C HIS A 49 8.00 9.34 42.30
N LEU A 50 7.92 8.12 41.74
CA LEU A 50 8.03 6.73 42.26
C LEU A 50 6.73 6.17 42.88
N CYS A 51 5.82 5.64 42.03
CA CYS A 51 5.21 4.29 42.13
C CYS A 51 3.97 4.11 41.22
N ALA A 52 4.16 3.95 39.90
CA ALA A 52 3.14 3.44 38.97
C ALA A 52 3.79 2.97 37.65
N LEU A 53 4.14 1.69 37.56
CA LEU A 53 4.71 1.08 36.33
C LEU A 53 3.61 0.40 35.49
N LEU A 54 3.87 0.24 34.18
CA LEU A 54 3.18 -0.65 33.22
C LEU A 54 1.85 -0.21 32.56
N ILE A 55 1.48 1.09 32.51
CA ILE A 55 0.40 1.57 31.61
C ILE A 55 0.78 2.78 30.72
N SER A 56 1.70 3.65 31.14
CA SER A 56 1.84 5.01 30.58
C SER A 56 2.75 5.18 29.35
N GLN A 57 2.73 4.28 28.35
CA GLN A 57 3.55 4.42 27.12
C GLN A 57 2.79 4.75 25.82
N LEU A 58 1.48 5.06 25.90
CA LEU A 58 0.66 5.44 24.74
C LEU A 58 0.13 6.90 24.76
N PHE A 59 0.52 7.72 25.74
CA PHE A 59 0.01 9.10 25.88
C PHE A 59 1.12 10.17 25.84
N ILE A 60 1.53 10.56 24.63
CA ILE A 60 2.06 11.91 24.34
C ILE A 60 1.48 12.40 23.00
N PHE A 61 0.18 12.72 22.99
CA PHE A 61 -0.45 13.57 21.98
C PHE A 61 -1.66 14.27 22.60
N ASP A 62 -1.43 15.46 23.16
CA ASP A 62 -2.48 16.46 23.35
C ASP A 62 -1.85 17.87 23.48
N LEU A 63 -2.66 18.92 23.34
CA LEU A 63 -2.25 20.34 23.39
C LEU A 63 -1.33 20.83 22.25
N PHE A 64 -1.76 20.64 21.01
CA PHE A 64 -1.64 21.69 19.99
C PHE A 64 -3.03 21.94 19.37
N PRO A 65 -3.39 23.19 19.01
CA PRO A 65 -4.62 23.44 18.27
C PRO A 65 -4.61 22.71 16.93
N LEU A 66 -5.75 22.16 16.52
CA LEU A 66 -5.93 21.47 15.23
C LEU A 66 -5.90 22.46 14.05
N SER A 67 -4.71 23.00 13.74
CA SER A 67 -4.41 23.49 12.39
C SER A 67 -4.31 22.28 11.47
N VAL A 68 -5.44 21.83 10.94
CA VAL A 68 -5.51 20.74 9.97
C VAL A 68 -4.70 21.13 8.73
N SER A 69 -3.47 20.64 8.65
CA SER A 69 -2.72 20.65 7.40
C SER A 69 -3.54 19.89 6.37
N SER A 70 -3.73 20.47 5.18
CA SER A 70 -4.62 19.93 4.15
C SER A 70 -4.02 18.67 3.50
N GLY A 71 -4.12 17.54 4.21
CA GLY A 71 -3.78 16.22 3.72
C GLY A 71 -4.76 15.72 2.66
N PHE A 72 -4.46 14.56 2.09
CA PHE A 72 -5.33 13.91 1.12
C PHE A 72 -6.57 13.31 1.79
N ASP A 73 -7.76 13.70 1.34
CA ASP A 73 -9.01 13.09 1.79
C ASP A 73 -9.47 11.97 0.84
N TRP A 74 -9.22 10.74 1.27
CA TRP A 74 -9.79 9.53 0.67
C TRP A 74 -11.31 9.56 0.55
N GLY A 75 -12.02 10.13 1.54
CA GLY A 75 -13.47 10.08 1.63
C GLY A 75 -14.15 10.86 0.51
N GLY A 76 -13.76 12.12 0.33
CA GLY A 76 -14.16 12.96 -0.79
C GLY A 76 -13.65 12.42 -2.14
N TYR A 77 -12.44 11.86 -2.19
CA TYR A 77 -11.90 11.29 -3.43
C TYR A 77 -12.69 10.07 -3.93
N LEU A 78 -13.05 9.13 -3.05
CA LEU A 78 -13.88 7.97 -3.38
C LEU A 78 -15.33 8.39 -3.69
N LYS A 79 -15.93 9.29 -2.88
CA LYS A 79 -17.31 9.77 -3.08
C LYS A 79 -17.48 10.53 -4.40
N LYS A 80 -16.49 11.34 -4.81
CA LYS A 80 -16.55 12.16 -6.03
C LYS A 80 -16.59 11.35 -7.33
N HIS A 81 -15.92 10.20 -7.37
CA HIS A 81 -15.71 9.44 -8.61
C HIS A 81 -16.36 8.04 -8.60
N GLY A 82 -17.00 7.64 -7.51
CA GLY A 82 -17.63 6.31 -7.38
C GLY A 82 -16.67 5.14 -7.18
N TYR A 83 -15.35 5.39 -7.08
CA TYR A 83 -14.33 4.35 -7.00
C TYR A 83 -14.55 3.39 -5.82
N LEU A 84 -14.21 2.11 -6.05
CA LEU A 84 -14.09 1.10 -5.00
C LEU A 84 -12.67 1.11 -4.43
N ALA A 85 -12.51 0.68 -3.18
CA ALA A 85 -11.21 0.42 -2.57
C ALA A 85 -11.04 -1.10 -2.37
N ALA A 86 -9.80 -1.59 -2.41
CA ALA A 86 -9.51 -2.97 -2.04
C ALA A 86 -9.79 -3.19 -0.53
N PRO A 87 -10.49 -4.28 -0.14
CA PRO A 87 -10.75 -4.58 1.26
C PRO A 87 -9.47 -5.05 1.99
N VAL A 88 -9.42 -4.90 3.31
CA VAL A 88 -8.25 -5.24 4.14
C VAL A 88 -7.86 -6.72 4.02
N SER A 89 -8.83 -7.61 3.79
CA SER A 89 -8.63 -9.04 3.56
C SER A 89 -7.78 -9.40 2.33
N CYS A 90 -7.62 -8.48 1.36
CA CYS A 90 -6.67 -8.68 0.25
C CYS A 90 -5.20 -8.61 0.69
N PHE A 91 -4.89 -8.03 1.85
CA PHE A 91 -3.53 -7.62 2.23
C PHE A 91 -2.97 -8.43 3.42
N ARG A 92 -2.55 -9.67 3.19
CA ARG A 92 -2.12 -10.66 4.22
C ARG A 92 -1.04 -10.22 5.24
N HIS A 93 -0.43 -9.05 5.08
CA HIS A 93 0.63 -8.53 5.93
C HIS A 93 0.23 -7.32 6.80
N VAL A 94 -1.00 -6.81 6.68
CA VAL A 94 -1.44 -5.59 7.40
C VAL A 94 -2.19 -5.91 8.71
N PRO A 95 -2.24 -4.96 9.67
CA PRO A 95 -3.05 -5.10 10.88
C PRO A 95 -4.49 -5.57 10.64
N LEU A 96 -5.01 -6.41 11.54
CA LEU A 96 -6.37 -6.98 11.51
C LEU A 96 -6.76 -7.81 10.27
N CYS A 97 -5.88 -8.09 9.30
CA CYS A 97 -6.26 -8.80 8.06
C CYS A 97 -6.95 -10.16 8.30
N ALA A 98 -6.48 -10.92 9.30
CA ALA A 98 -7.04 -12.23 9.68
C ALA A 98 -8.30 -12.15 10.58
N GLN A 99 -8.77 -10.94 10.89
CA GLN A 99 -9.95 -10.68 11.73
C GLN A 99 -10.89 -9.67 11.05
N TRP A 100 -10.74 -9.46 9.73
CA TRP A 100 -11.56 -8.53 8.96
C TRP A 100 -12.84 -9.17 8.39
N GLU A 101 -13.00 -10.48 8.53
CA GLU A 101 -14.22 -11.20 8.13
C GLU A 101 -15.42 -10.80 9.02
N ASP A 102 -15.17 -10.42 10.28
CA ASP A 102 -16.15 -9.87 11.21
C ASP A 102 -16.61 -8.43 10.86
N ILE A 103 -16.07 -7.80 9.79
CA ILE A 103 -16.18 -6.35 9.55
C ILE A 103 -16.99 -6.04 8.28
N GLU A 104 -18.31 -6.00 8.43
CA GLU A 104 -19.28 -5.84 7.34
C GLU A 104 -19.99 -4.46 7.28
N VAL A 105 -20.77 -4.25 6.23
CA VAL A 105 -21.68 -3.10 6.08
C VAL A 105 -22.98 -3.42 6.81
N GLY A 106 -23.48 -2.47 7.62
CA GLY A 106 -24.63 -2.66 8.51
C GLY A 106 -24.27 -2.80 9.99
N LEU A 107 -23.00 -3.01 10.34
CA LEU A 107 -22.55 -2.98 11.74
C LEU A 107 -22.85 -1.63 12.40
N GLN A 108 -23.29 -1.66 13.65
CA GLN A 108 -23.47 -0.48 14.49
C GLN A 108 -22.27 -0.26 15.40
N VAL A 109 -21.86 1.00 15.56
CA VAL A 109 -20.70 1.43 16.36
C VAL A 109 -21.02 2.66 17.19
N GLU A 110 -20.41 2.78 18.36
CA GLU A 110 -20.39 4.01 19.15
C GLU A 110 -19.20 4.88 18.72
N VAL A 111 -19.47 6.14 18.36
CA VAL A 111 -18.48 7.06 17.77
C VAL A 111 -18.64 8.48 18.32
N LEU A 112 -17.54 9.22 18.39
CA LEU A 112 -17.51 10.59 18.93
C LEU A 112 -18.46 11.52 18.16
N ASN A 113 -19.49 12.06 18.84
CA ASN A 113 -20.46 12.97 18.23
C ASN A 113 -19.88 14.39 18.13
N ILE A 114 -19.47 14.76 16.93
CA ILE A 114 -18.92 16.09 16.62
C ILE A 114 -20.01 17.16 16.34
N HIS A 115 -21.28 16.77 16.24
CA HIS A 115 -22.41 17.67 15.96
C HIS A 115 -23.21 17.94 17.24
N THR A 116 -22.54 18.44 18.27
CA THR A 116 -23.09 18.69 19.60
C THR A 116 -22.71 20.06 20.14
N THR A 117 -23.56 20.64 20.98
CA THR A 117 -23.28 21.86 21.76
C THR A 117 -22.57 21.56 23.08
N VAL A 118 -22.42 20.28 23.44
CA VAL A 118 -21.81 19.83 24.70
C VAL A 118 -20.29 19.94 24.63
N MET A 119 -19.68 20.62 25.60
CA MET A 119 -18.24 20.93 25.62
C MET A 119 -17.34 19.74 26.03
N SER A 120 -17.92 18.64 26.51
CA SER A 120 -17.21 17.38 26.82
C SER A 120 -17.39 16.37 25.70
N LYS A 121 -16.40 15.50 25.45
CA LYS A 121 -16.53 14.35 24.54
C LYS A 121 -17.76 13.51 24.90
N VAL A 122 -18.73 13.46 23.99
CA VAL A 122 -19.94 12.64 24.03
C VAL A 122 -20.05 11.86 22.73
N TYR A 123 -20.71 10.71 22.78
CA TYR A 123 -20.73 9.74 21.69
C TYR A 123 -22.15 9.60 21.14
N TRP A 124 -22.29 8.98 19.97
CA TRP A 124 -23.57 8.52 19.45
C TRP A 124 -23.39 7.22 18.66
N ILE A 125 -24.49 6.50 18.44
CA ILE A 125 -24.47 5.28 17.65
C ILE A 125 -24.56 5.64 16.17
N ALA A 126 -23.74 4.99 15.34
CA ALA A 126 -23.77 5.11 13.89
C ALA A 126 -23.69 3.73 13.22
N THR A 127 -24.32 3.60 12.06
CA THR A 127 -24.29 2.40 11.23
C THR A 127 -23.23 2.56 10.14
N ILE A 128 -22.45 1.50 9.87
CA ILE A 128 -21.52 1.43 8.74
C ILE A 128 -22.33 1.33 7.44
N ILE A 129 -22.30 2.38 6.62
CA ILE A 129 -22.97 2.44 5.31
C ILE A 129 -22.07 1.93 4.19
N ARG A 130 -20.73 2.04 4.31
CA ARG A 130 -19.80 1.61 3.25
C ARG A 130 -18.38 1.28 3.72
N LEU A 131 -17.90 0.09 3.37
CA LEU A 131 -16.49 -0.36 3.39
C LEU A 131 -15.57 0.41 2.41
N ALA A 132 -14.39 0.88 2.82
CA ALA A 132 -13.28 1.26 1.94
C ALA A 132 -11.91 1.09 2.63
N GLY A 133 -11.32 -0.11 2.56
CA GLY A 133 -10.12 -0.45 3.34
C GLY A 133 -10.42 -0.37 4.84
N TYR A 134 -9.56 0.32 5.61
CA TYR A 134 -9.81 0.63 7.03
C TYR A 134 -10.85 1.74 7.24
N LYS A 135 -11.24 2.47 6.18
CA LYS A 135 -12.19 3.57 6.29
C LYS A 135 -13.62 3.10 6.13
N ALA A 136 -14.49 3.53 7.03
CA ALA A 136 -15.92 3.30 6.99
C ALA A 136 -16.66 4.63 6.75
N LEU A 137 -17.65 4.63 5.86
CA LEU A 137 -18.65 5.69 5.80
C LEU A 137 -19.70 5.40 6.87
N LEU A 138 -19.91 6.33 7.80
CA LEU A 138 -20.81 6.20 8.94
C LEU A 138 -21.99 7.15 8.82
N ARG A 139 -23.18 6.67 9.22
CA ARG A 139 -24.39 7.48 9.41
C ARG A 139 -24.88 7.35 10.83
N TYR A 140 -25.08 8.47 11.52
CA TYR A 140 -25.66 8.47 12.87
C TYR A 140 -27.09 7.93 12.88
N GLU A 141 -27.41 7.09 13.86
CA GLU A 141 -28.77 6.59 14.05
C GLU A 141 -29.74 7.74 14.34
N GLY A 142 -30.88 7.73 13.64
CA GLY A 142 -31.87 8.82 13.64
C GLY A 142 -32.06 9.50 12.27
N PHE A 143 -31.03 9.57 11.41
CA PHE A 143 -31.15 10.19 10.07
C PHE A 143 -31.88 9.33 9.03
N GLY A 144 -31.99 8.01 9.25
CA GLY A 144 -32.63 7.09 8.30
C GLY A 144 -31.89 7.08 6.96
N ASP A 145 -32.58 7.44 5.89
CA ASP A 145 -32.02 7.46 4.52
C ASP A 145 -31.23 8.75 4.18
N ASP A 146 -31.26 9.78 5.05
CA ASP A 146 -30.56 11.04 4.80
C ASP A 146 -29.03 10.88 4.89
N ALA A 147 -28.38 11.04 3.74
CA ALA A 147 -26.94 10.97 3.55
C ALA A 147 -26.20 12.31 3.75
N SER A 148 -26.89 13.38 4.17
CA SER A 148 -26.32 14.73 4.28
C SER A 148 -25.31 14.89 5.42
N TYR A 149 -25.42 14.07 6.47
CA TYR A 149 -24.50 14.00 7.61
C TYR A 149 -23.59 12.74 7.58
N ASP A 150 -23.51 12.03 6.46
CA ASP A 150 -22.62 10.87 6.31
C ASP A 150 -21.15 11.29 6.35
N PHE A 151 -20.37 10.72 7.26
CA PHE A 151 -18.96 11.07 7.50
C PHE A 151 -18.05 9.86 7.43
N TRP A 152 -16.81 10.05 6.95
CA TRP A 152 -15.82 9.00 6.90
C TRP A 152 -15.01 8.94 8.20
N CYS A 153 -14.86 7.74 8.75
CA CYS A 153 -13.99 7.46 9.90
C CYS A 153 -13.01 6.32 9.55
N ASN A 154 -11.86 6.26 10.22
CA ASN A 154 -10.97 5.11 10.19
C ASN A 154 -11.34 4.18 11.34
N LEU A 155 -11.61 2.89 11.09
CA LEU A 155 -12.08 1.97 12.13
C LEU A 155 -11.03 1.68 13.20
N GLY A 156 -9.74 1.77 12.87
CA GLY A 156 -8.65 1.68 13.86
C GLY A 156 -8.41 2.96 14.66
N SER A 157 -9.28 3.98 14.53
CA SER A 157 -9.25 5.17 15.39
C SER A 157 -9.67 4.84 16.82
N ALA A 158 -9.02 5.47 17.79
CA ALA A 158 -9.32 5.33 19.22
C ALA A 158 -10.67 5.96 19.66
N GLU A 159 -11.48 6.47 18.72
CA GLU A 159 -12.81 7.08 18.94
C GLU A 159 -13.96 6.26 18.30
N VAL A 160 -13.69 5.02 17.88
CA VAL A 160 -14.68 4.07 17.35
C VAL A 160 -14.77 2.86 18.28
N HIS A 161 -15.97 2.50 18.72
CA HIS A 161 -16.16 1.49 19.76
C HIS A 161 -17.34 0.54 19.46
N PRO A 162 -17.34 -0.68 20.01
CA PRO A 162 -18.52 -1.55 19.99
C PRO A 162 -19.66 -0.97 20.84
N VAL A 163 -20.90 -1.29 20.47
CA VAL A 163 -22.09 -0.90 21.24
C VAL A 163 -22.03 -1.46 22.66
N GLY A 164 -22.27 -0.59 23.65
CA GLY A 164 -22.12 -0.88 25.08
C GLY A 164 -20.84 -0.31 25.71
N TRP A 165 -19.83 0.09 24.92
CA TRP A 165 -18.59 0.64 25.44
C TRP A 165 -18.80 1.91 26.29
N CYS A 166 -19.70 2.80 25.88
CA CYS A 166 -20.04 4.03 26.61
C CYS A 166 -20.61 3.74 28.00
N ALA A 167 -21.43 2.70 28.14
CA ALA A 167 -21.96 2.29 29.44
C ALA A 167 -20.85 1.79 30.38
N VAL A 168 -19.95 0.94 29.86
CA VAL A 168 -18.80 0.43 30.62
C VAL A 168 -17.83 1.55 31.02
N ASN A 169 -17.64 2.55 30.15
CA ASN A 169 -16.67 3.64 30.33
C ASN A 169 -17.26 4.95 30.87
N SER A 170 -18.51 4.91 31.39
CA SER A 170 -19.23 6.07 31.93
C SER A 170 -19.25 7.29 30.98
N LYS A 171 -19.48 7.04 29.69
CA LYS A 171 -19.65 8.06 28.65
C LYS A 171 -21.13 8.24 28.31
N LEU A 172 -21.48 9.44 27.86
CA LEU A 172 -22.87 9.77 27.52
C LEU A 172 -23.11 9.58 26.02
N LEU A 173 -24.21 8.90 25.70
CA LEU A 173 -24.78 8.91 24.36
C LEU A 173 -25.68 10.14 24.22
N VAL A 174 -25.29 11.09 23.36
CA VAL A 174 -26.02 12.35 23.11
C VAL A 174 -26.35 12.44 21.62
N PRO A 175 -27.62 12.62 21.21
CA PRO A 175 -27.99 12.71 19.81
C PRO A 175 -27.41 13.98 19.14
N PRO A 176 -26.99 13.90 17.86
CA PRO A 176 -26.63 15.07 17.06
C PRO A 176 -27.66 16.19 17.13
N GLN A 177 -27.22 17.44 17.15
CA GLN A 177 -28.09 18.61 17.33
C GLN A 177 -29.21 18.69 16.29
N ALA A 178 -28.93 18.33 15.04
CA ALA A 178 -29.92 18.28 13.97
C ALA A 178 -31.05 17.25 14.23
N LEU A 179 -30.81 16.22 15.04
CA LEU A 179 -31.78 15.19 15.38
C LEU A 179 -32.53 15.44 16.70
N GLN A 180 -32.03 16.31 17.59
CA GLN A 180 -32.53 16.43 18.98
C GLN A 180 -34.06 16.57 19.10
N ASN A 181 -34.69 17.31 18.18
CA ASN A 181 -36.14 17.54 18.17
C ASN A 181 -36.96 16.50 17.35
N HIS A 182 -36.31 15.57 16.64
CA HIS A 182 -36.98 14.62 15.74
C HIS A 182 -37.53 13.37 16.43
N VAL A 183 -37.00 12.99 17.60
CA VAL A 183 -37.39 11.77 18.32
C VAL A 183 -37.63 12.08 19.80
N THR A 184 -38.87 11.91 20.25
CA THR A 184 -39.30 12.22 21.63
C THR A 184 -38.83 11.21 22.67
N ASN A 185 -38.46 9.99 22.27
CA ASN A 185 -37.96 8.95 23.18
C ASN A 185 -36.82 8.16 22.53
N TRP A 186 -35.60 8.72 22.64
CA TRP A 186 -34.37 8.10 22.13
C TRP A 186 -34.09 6.72 22.70
N LYS A 187 -34.43 6.45 23.98
CA LYS A 187 -34.27 5.11 24.57
C LYS A 187 -35.14 4.08 23.83
N SER A 188 -36.42 4.40 23.58
CA SER A 188 -37.30 3.51 22.82
C SER A 188 -36.93 3.37 21.35
N TYR A 189 -36.32 4.39 20.74
CA TYR A 189 -35.80 4.33 19.36
C TYR A 189 -34.59 3.40 19.28
N LEU A 190 -33.56 3.64 20.09
CA LEU A 190 -32.33 2.85 20.08
C LEU A 190 -32.58 1.39 20.46
N MET A 191 -33.42 1.11 21.46
CA MET A 191 -33.80 -0.27 21.80
C MET A 191 -34.46 -1.03 20.62
N LYS A 192 -35.16 -0.35 19.71
CA LYS A 192 -35.73 -0.97 18.49
C LYS A 192 -34.70 -1.11 17.35
N LYS A 193 -33.60 -0.36 17.40
CA LYS A 193 -32.54 -0.33 16.38
C LYS A 193 -31.35 -1.24 16.69
N LEU A 194 -31.08 -1.50 17.98
CA LEU A 194 -29.97 -2.33 18.46
C LEU A 194 -30.35 -3.82 18.61
N VAL A 195 -31.64 -4.16 18.71
CA VAL A 195 -32.09 -5.56 18.86
C VAL A 195 -31.79 -6.35 17.59
N GLY A 196 -30.91 -7.36 17.71
CA GLY A 196 -30.46 -8.19 16.60
C GLY A 196 -29.45 -7.53 15.66
N ALA A 197 -28.94 -6.33 15.99
CA ALA A 197 -27.92 -5.66 15.19
C ALA A 197 -26.51 -6.08 15.60
N CYS A 198 -25.63 -6.36 14.64
CA CYS A 198 -24.23 -6.69 14.88
C CYS A 198 -23.40 -5.42 15.20
N THR A 199 -22.31 -5.60 15.94
CA THR A 199 -21.35 -4.53 16.30
C THR A 199 -19.91 -5.04 16.17
N LEU A 200 -18.91 -4.16 16.31
CA LEU A 200 -17.50 -4.55 16.27
C LEU A 200 -17.17 -5.62 17.32
N PRO A 201 -16.23 -6.55 17.04
CA PRO A 201 -15.70 -7.46 18.06
C PRO A 201 -15.18 -6.71 19.29
N VAL A 202 -15.54 -7.16 20.49
CA VAL A 202 -15.18 -6.48 21.75
C VAL A 202 -13.68 -6.38 22.00
N ASP A 203 -12.88 -7.22 21.34
CA ASP A 203 -11.43 -7.26 21.39
C ASP A 203 -10.74 -6.61 20.18
N PHE A 204 -11.50 -5.99 19.24
CA PHE A 204 -11.00 -5.39 17.99
C PHE A 204 -9.76 -4.50 18.20
N HIS A 205 -9.83 -3.53 19.12
CA HIS A 205 -8.69 -2.64 19.41
C HIS A 205 -7.52 -3.33 20.12
N SER A 206 -7.79 -4.43 20.85
CA SER A 206 -6.73 -5.24 21.46
C SER A 206 -6.00 -6.06 20.40
N LYS A 207 -6.73 -6.70 19.47
CA LYS A 207 -6.20 -7.38 18.27
C LYS A 207 -5.43 -6.41 17.37
N LEU A 208 -5.91 -5.18 17.21
CA LEU A 208 -5.22 -4.12 16.46
C LEU A 208 -3.87 -3.80 17.10
N ALA A 209 -3.88 -3.43 18.39
CA ALA A 209 -2.66 -3.11 19.15
C ALA A 209 -1.69 -4.30 19.25
N GLU A 210 -2.18 -5.55 19.21
CA GLU A 210 -1.39 -6.77 19.08
C GLU A 210 -0.74 -6.90 17.70
N SER A 211 -1.51 -6.77 16.62
CA SER A 211 -1.00 -6.88 15.25
C SER A 211 0.03 -5.81 14.88
N MET A 212 0.06 -4.69 15.62
CA MET A 212 1.09 -3.64 15.51
C MET A 212 2.35 -3.87 16.38
N LYS A 213 2.48 -5.03 17.06
CA LYS A 213 3.67 -5.41 17.84
C LYS A 213 4.77 -5.98 16.93
N TYR A 214 5.59 -5.08 16.37
CA TYR A 214 6.62 -5.46 15.40
C TYR A 214 7.85 -6.16 16.03
N PRO A 215 8.43 -7.19 15.36
CA PRO A 215 9.58 -7.95 15.86
C PRO A 215 10.94 -7.23 15.67
N PHE A 216 10.99 -6.21 14.82
CA PHE A 216 12.17 -5.35 14.63
C PHE A 216 12.12 -4.11 15.53
N ARG A 217 13.28 -3.64 15.98
CA ARG A 217 13.44 -2.45 16.84
C ARG A 217 14.68 -1.67 16.42
N GLN A 218 14.73 -0.39 16.79
CA GLN A 218 15.90 0.47 16.57
C GLN A 218 17.18 -0.16 17.15
N GLY A 219 18.26 -0.20 16.36
CA GLY A 219 19.56 -0.78 16.75
C GLY A 219 19.76 -2.26 16.34
N VAL A 220 18.76 -2.90 15.73
CA VAL A 220 18.92 -4.25 15.15
C VAL A 220 19.72 -4.18 13.86
N ARG A 221 20.75 -5.02 13.69
CA ARG A 221 21.55 -5.13 12.46
C ARG A 221 20.98 -6.17 11.50
N VAL A 222 21.01 -5.85 10.20
CA VAL A 222 20.48 -6.67 9.10
C VAL A 222 21.42 -6.64 7.89
N GLU A 223 21.28 -7.60 6.99
CA GLU A 223 21.79 -7.55 5.63
C GLU A 223 20.64 -7.15 4.68
N VAL A 224 20.87 -6.19 3.79
CA VAL A 224 19.88 -5.70 2.82
C VAL A 224 20.57 -5.46 1.48
N VAL A 225 19.85 -5.54 0.35
CA VAL A 225 20.42 -5.25 -0.98
C VAL A 225 21.08 -3.85 -1.02
N ASP A 226 22.25 -3.73 -1.65
CA ASP A 226 22.93 -2.44 -1.82
C ASP A 226 22.28 -1.66 -2.97
N ARG A 227 21.55 -0.57 -2.67
CA ARG A 227 20.94 0.29 -3.72
C ARG A 227 21.97 0.90 -4.69
N SER A 228 23.27 0.83 -4.40
CA SER A 228 24.35 1.22 -5.32
C SER A 228 24.93 0.07 -6.16
N LEU A 229 24.63 -1.19 -5.84
CA LEU A 229 25.08 -2.38 -6.56
C LEU A 229 24.21 -3.60 -6.21
N VAL A 230 23.17 -3.86 -7.00
CA VAL A 230 22.08 -4.82 -6.71
C VAL A 230 22.55 -6.28 -6.54
N SER A 231 23.67 -6.65 -7.13
CA SER A 231 24.31 -7.97 -7.04
C SER A 231 24.86 -8.34 -5.66
N ARG A 232 24.92 -7.39 -4.71
CA ARG A 232 25.41 -7.62 -3.35
C ARG A 232 24.48 -7.07 -2.28
N THR A 233 24.57 -7.68 -1.10
CA THR A 233 24.02 -7.06 0.13
C THR A 233 25.02 -6.08 0.75
N ARG A 234 24.52 -5.29 1.69
CA ARG A 234 25.28 -4.35 2.53
C ARG A 234 24.68 -4.35 3.92
N ARG A 235 25.51 -4.20 4.94
CA ARG A 235 25.06 -4.18 6.33
C ARG A 235 24.36 -2.88 6.66
N ALA A 236 23.22 -2.97 7.35
CA ALA A 236 22.44 -1.83 7.79
C ALA A 236 21.89 -2.04 9.20
N VAL A 237 21.50 -0.94 9.83
CA VAL A 237 20.90 -0.89 11.16
C VAL A 237 19.48 -0.35 11.03
N VAL A 238 18.51 -1.00 11.68
CA VAL A 238 17.14 -0.51 11.81
C VAL A 238 17.16 0.79 12.59
N ASP A 239 16.69 1.87 11.96
CA ASP A 239 16.60 3.20 12.54
C ASP A 239 15.21 3.50 13.11
N THR A 240 14.19 3.32 12.27
CA THR A 240 12.81 3.71 12.51
C THR A 240 11.88 2.60 12.03
N VAL A 241 10.78 2.37 12.74
CA VAL A 241 9.75 1.36 12.40
C VAL A 241 8.38 2.02 12.46
N ILE A 242 7.63 2.01 11.36
CA ILE A 242 6.28 2.61 11.25
C ILE A 242 5.39 1.66 10.44
N GLY A 243 4.27 1.20 11.00
CA GLY A 243 3.30 0.37 10.27
C GLY A 243 3.82 -0.98 9.75
N GLY A 244 4.99 -1.44 10.21
CA GLY A 244 5.69 -2.61 9.66
C GLY A 244 6.77 -2.26 8.62
N ARG A 245 6.80 -1.02 8.12
CA ARG A 245 7.90 -0.48 7.31
C ARG A 245 9.11 -0.17 8.18
N LEU A 246 10.28 -0.53 7.70
CA LEU A 246 11.57 -0.28 8.31
C LEU A 246 12.31 0.80 7.52
N ARG A 247 12.86 1.78 8.24
CA ARG A 247 13.95 2.61 7.74
C ARG A 247 15.27 1.98 8.19
N LEU A 248 16.15 1.70 7.23
CA LEU A 248 17.46 1.11 7.44
C LEU A 248 18.55 2.12 7.07
N ILE A 249 19.58 2.25 7.90
CA ILE A 249 20.77 3.07 7.61
C ILE A 249 21.97 2.14 7.49
N TYR A 250 22.70 2.20 6.37
CA TYR A 250 23.89 1.35 6.19
C TYR A 250 24.96 1.66 7.25
N GLU A 251 25.70 0.64 7.72
CA GLU A 251 26.77 0.81 8.71
C GLU A 251 27.84 1.83 8.26
N ASP A 252 28.07 1.92 6.94
CA ASP A 252 28.98 2.85 6.28
C ASP A 252 28.24 3.83 5.35
N ALA A 253 27.03 4.27 5.73
CA ALA A 253 26.21 5.19 4.95
C ALA A 253 26.88 6.55 4.72
N GLY A 254 27.60 7.05 5.73
CA GLY A 254 28.14 8.41 5.78
C GLY A 254 27.09 9.44 6.22
N LEU A 255 27.58 10.51 6.84
CA LEU A 255 26.79 11.66 7.27
C LEU A 255 27.24 12.91 6.49
N GLY A 256 26.28 13.73 6.10
CA GLY A 256 26.52 15.02 5.47
C GLY A 256 26.82 16.13 6.47
N ALA A 257 27.05 17.35 5.96
CA ALA A 257 27.55 18.47 6.76
C ALA A 257 26.57 19.01 7.80
N SER A 258 25.27 18.68 7.69
CA SER A 258 24.23 18.97 8.67
C SER A 258 23.81 17.73 9.49
N GLY A 259 24.56 16.63 9.41
CA GLY A 259 24.25 15.37 10.09
C GLY A 259 23.19 14.52 9.38
N GLU A 260 22.82 14.86 8.16
CA GLU A 260 21.90 14.10 7.33
C GLU A 260 22.53 12.76 6.88
N VAL A 261 21.74 11.68 6.89
CA VAL A 261 22.18 10.38 6.40
C VAL A 261 22.30 10.42 4.88
N LEU A 262 23.48 10.09 4.34
CA LEU A 262 23.74 10.16 2.89
C LEU A 262 23.19 8.95 2.11
N SER A 263 22.85 7.86 2.80
CA SER A 263 22.37 6.62 2.20
C SER A 263 21.50 5.85 3.20
N ASP A 264 20.19 5.85 2.99
CA ASP A 264 19.23 4.99 3.70
C ASP A 264 18.44 4.10 2.72
N PHE A 265 17.68 3.16 3.26
CA PHE A 265 16.83 2.22 2.53
C PHE A 265 15.51 2.04 3.28
N TRP A 266 14.40 1.94 2.54
CA TRP A 266 13.06 1.75 3.08
C TRP A 266 12.45 0.48 2.48
N CYS A 267 11.85 -0.36 3.31
CA CYS A 267 11.14 -1.57 2.88
C CYS A 267 10.18 -2.05 3.98
N HIS A 268 9.24 -2.93 3.66
CA HIS A 268 8.52 -3.67 4.69
C HIS A 268 9.40 -4.75 5.34
N MET A 269 9.13 -5.10 6.60
CA MET A 269 9.86 -6.18 7.31
C MET A 269 9.72 -7.58 6.70
N TRP A 270 8.82 -7.78 5.74
CA TRP A 270 8.67 -9.01 4.96
C TRP A 270 9.23 -8.89 3.53
N SER A 271 9.94 -7.79 3.22
CA SER A 271 10.54 -7.59 1.89
C SER A 271 11.56 -8.71 1.58
N PRO A 272 11.57 -9.26 0.36
CA PRO A 272 12.51 -10.31 -0.03
C PRO A 272 13.96 -9.83 -0.12
N LEU A 273 14.19 -8.51 -0.06
CA LEU A 273 15.49 -7.83 -0.16
C LEU A 273 16.22 -7.72 1.20
N LEU A 274 15.63 -8.25 2.27
CA LEU A 274 15.99 -8.03 3.67
C LEU A 274 16.25 -9.36 4.38
N HIS A 275 17.44 -9.51 4.98
CA HIS A 275 17.99 -10.79 5.42
C HIS A 275 18.65 -10.72 6.80
N PRO A 276 18.71 -11.86 7.55
CA PRO A 276 19.46 -11.94 8.81
C PRO A 276 20.96 -11.80 8.58
N ILE A 277 21.69 -11.38 9.62
CA ILE A 277 23.15 -11.27 9.58
C ILE A 277 23.81 -12.62 9.25
N ASN A 278 24.81 -12.58 8.36
CA ASN A 278 25.49 -13.70 7.72
C ASN A 278 24.62 -14.55 6.76
N TRP A 279 23.46 -14.05 6.30
CA TRP A 279 22.68 -14.73 5.26
C TRP A 279 23.47 -14.85 3.96
N SER A 280 24.10 -13.77 3.50
CA SER A 280 24.81 -13.77 2.21
C SER A 280 25.95 -14.79 2.20
N VAL A 281 26.71 -14.85 3.30
CA VAL A 281 27.79 -15.82 3.53
C VAL A 281 27.24 -17.25 3.57
N ARG A 282 26.05 -17.48 4.14
CA ARG A 282 25.42 -18.82 4.16
C ARG A 282 24.98 -19.27 2.78
N VAL A 283 24.37 -18.41 1.96
CA VAL A 283 23.80 -18.82 0.67
C VAL A 283 24.76 -18.75 -0.51
N GLY A 284 25.90 -18.07 -0.36
CA GLY A 284 26.88 -17.82 -1.43
C GLY A 284 26.60 -16.54 -2.24
N HIS A 285 25.85 -15.60 -1.68
CA HIS A 285 25.58 -14.27 -2.22
C HIS A 285 26.70 -13.29 -1.82
N ASP A 286 26.99 -12.29 -2.66
CA ASP A 286 28.00 -11.30 -2.34
C ASP A 286 27.55 -10.29 -1.28
N ILE A 287 28.51 -9.78 -0.51
CA ILE A 287 28.29 -8.82 0.57
C ILE A 287 29.38 -7.74 0.57
N LYS A 288 28.97 -6.48 0.62
CA LYS A 288 29.88 -5.34 0.75
C LYS A 288 30.62 -5.41 2.10
N ARG A 289 31.95 -5.35 2.05
CA ARG A 289 32.77 -5.13 3.25
C ARG A 289 32.47 -3.72 3.81
N THR A 290 31.98 -3.64 5.06
CA THR A 290 31.72 -2.36 5.74
C THR A 290 33.00 -1.51 5.81
N ASP A 291 32.96 -0.28 5.30
CA ASP A 291 34.05 0.67 5.43
C ASP A 291 34.14 1.21 6.88
N LYS A 292 35.19 0.81 7.59
CA LYS A 292 35.45 1.19 8.99
C LYS A 292 36.03 2.60 9.17
N SER A 293 36.29 3.33 8.08
CA SER A 293 36.71 4.74 8.14
C SER A 293 35.54 5.71 8.29
N VAL A 294 34.31 5.24 8.05
CA VAL A 294 33.08 6.04 8.16
C VAL A 294 32.57 6.03 9.60
N ASP A 295 32.56 7.19 10.25
CA ASP A 295 31.97 7.36 11.59
C ASP A 295 30.47 7.70 11.51
N MET A 296 29.65 6.80 12.05
CA MET A 296 28.20 6.98 12.20
C MET A 296 27.78 7.27 13.66
N SER A 297 28.71 7.26 14.62
CA SER A 297 28.44 7.29 16.06
C SER A 297 27.64 8.51 16.55
N SER A 298 27.71 9.63 15.82
CA SER A 298 26.94 10.82 16.14
C SER A 298 25.44 10.66 15.85
N HIS A 299 25.03 9.75 14.95
CA HIS A 299 23.61 9.51 14.62
C HIS A 299 22.90 8.66 15.72
N PRO A 300 21.70 9.02 16.19
CA PRO A 300 21.07 8.42 17.39
C PRO A 300 21.00 6.89 17.42
N THR A 301 20.75 6.26 16.27
CA THR A 301 20.72 4.80 16.05
C THR A 301 21.99 4.08 16.49
N PHE A 302 23.15 4.74 16.31
CA PHE A 302 24.49 4.16 16.49
C PHE A 302 25.08 4.50 17.87
N ARG A 303 24.35 5.23 18.72
CA ARG A 303 24.77 5.59 20.10
C ARG A 303 24.48 4.50 21.15
N LYS A 304 23.82 3.41 20.76
CA LYS A 304 23.45 2.29 21.64
C LYS A 304 24.16 1.02 21.17
N GLY A 305 24.29 0.03 22.06
CA GLY A 305 24.78 -1.30 21.68
C GLY A 305 23.86 -1.95 20.65
N PHE A 306 24.46 -2.47 19.58
CA PHE A 306 23.75 -3.17 18.51
C PHE A 306 23.34 -4.59 18.93
N SER A 307 22.24 -5.09 18.36
CA SER A 307 21.87 -6.50 18.42
C SER A 307 21.77 -7.07 17.01
N ASP A 308 22.40 -8.22 16.76
CA ASP A 308 22.23 -8.90 15.47
C ASP A 308 20.81 -9.46 15.33
N SER A 309 20.26 -9.37 14.12
CA SER A 309 18.97 -9.96 13.80
C SER A 309 19.03 -11.49 13.75
N VAL A 310 17.94 -12.14 14.12
CA VAL A 310 17.81 -13.60 14.14
C VAL A 310 16.80 -14.07 13.09
N PRO A 311 17.00 -15.22 12.41
CA PRO A 311 16.16 -15.65 11.28
C PRO A 311 14.65 -15.66 11.53
N LYS A 312 14.22 -15.94 12.78
CA LYS A 312 12.80 -15.93 13.19
C LYS A 312 12.12 -14.54 13.18
N GLN A 313 12.83 -13.45 12.92
CA GLN A 313 12.24 -12.11 12.73
C GLN A 313 11.78 -11.85 11.28
N PHE A 314 12.27 -12.65 10.32
CA PHE A 314 12.07 -12.44 8.89
C PHE A 314 10.91 -13.32 8.37
N LYS A 315 10.34 -12.95 7.23
CA LYS A 315 9.34 -13.76 6.55
C LYS A 315 9.98 -15.10 6.11
N THR A 316 9.45 -16.22 6.61
CA THR A 316 9.83 -17.55 6.13
C THR A 316 9.36 -17.70 4.68
N LEU A 317 10.30 -18.02 3.78
CA LEU A 317 10.00 -18.32 2.38
C LEU A 317 9.51 -19.77 2.22
N ARG A 318 8.88 -20.08 1.08
CA ARG A 318 8.47 -21.44 0.73
C ARG A 318 9.69 -22.36 0.67
N THR A 319 9.66 -23.52 1.31
CA THR A 319 10.70 -24.55 1.12
C THR A 319 10.66 -25.05 -0.32
N VAL A 320 11.83 -25.05 -0.99
CA VAL A 320 12.00 -25.54 -2.36
C VAL A 320 13.01 -26.69 -2.34
N TYR A 321 12.68 -27.79 -3.01
CA TYR A 321 13.56 -28.95 -3.14
C TYR A 321 14.42 -28.80 -4.41
N MET A 322 15.74 -28.93 -4.26
CA MET A 322 16.71 -28.76 -5.36
C MET A 322 17.14 -30.11 -5.97
N ASP A 323 16.71 -31.23 -5.39
CA ASP A 323 16.94 -32.58 -5.92
C ASP A 323 16.01 -32.89 -7.11
N GLY A 324 16.45 -33.76 -8.03
CA GLY A 324 15.63 -34.21 -9.16
C GLY A 324 15.59 -33.25 -10.37
N GLY A 325 16.59 -32.37 -10.50
CA GLY A 325 16.71 -31.40 -11.58
C GLY A 325 16.00 -30.10 -11.23
N PHE A 326 16.80 -29.06 -10.99
CA PHE A 326 16.37 -27.75 -10.52
C PHE A 326 16.52 -26.69 -11.62
N PHE A 327 16.57 -25.42 -11.24
CA PHE A 327 17.10 -24.36 -12.09
C PHE A 327 18.62 -24.54 -12.27
N GLU A 328 19.13 -24.21 -13.46
CA GLU A 328 20.54 -24.34 -13.83
C GLU A 328 21.04 -23.06 -14.53
N GLU A 329 22.35 -22.82 -14.51
CA GLU A 329 22.97 -21.64 -15.15
C GLU A 329 22.78 -21.69 -16.68
N GLY A 330 22.47 -20.54 -17.28
CA GLY A 330 22.13 -20.42 -18.70
C GLY A 330 20.65 -20.64 -19.03
N MET A 331 19.83 -21.20 -18.13
CA MET A 331 18.38 -21.32 -18.35
C MET A 331 17.74 -19.94 -18.58
N LYS A 332 16.81 -19.87 -19.54
CA LYS A 332 16.03 -18.66 -19.89
C LYS A 332 14.69 -18.61 -19.19
N LEU A 333 14.27 -17.41 -18.83
CA LEU A 333 12.99 -17.11 -18.17
C LEU A 333 12.52 -15.68 -18.51
N GLU A 334 11.36 -15.31 -18.00
CA GLU A 334 10.87 -13.93 -17.97
C GLU A 334 10.98 -13.40 -16.52
N ALA A 335 11.38 -12.14 -16.33
CA ALA A 335 11.53 -11.58 -14.99
C ALA A 335 11.15 -10.09 -14.93
N ILE A 336 10.57 -9.63 -13.82
CA ILE A 336 10.37 -8.19 -13.57
C ILE A 336 11.73 -7.55 -13.32
N ASP A 337 12.04 -6.44 -13.99
CA ASP A 337 13.28 -5.68 -13.82
C ASP A 337 13.25 -4.85 -12.52
N PRO A 338 14.11 -5.12 -11.52
CA PRO A 338 14.14 -4.35 -10.27
C PRO A 338 14.64 -2.90 -10.40
N LEU A 339 15.15 -2.50 -11.57
CA LEU A 339 15.51 -1.12 -11.90
C LEU A 339 14.44 -0.41 -12.76
N ASN A 340 13.47 -1.15 -13.29
CA ASN A 340 12.28 -0.60 -13.95
C ASN A 340 11.09 -1.57 -13.83
N LEU A 341 10.37 -1.49 -12.71
CA LEU A 341 9.35 -2.47 -12.33
C LEU A 341 8.07 -2.45 -13.19
N GLY A 342 7.93 -1.50 -14.13
CA GLY A 342 6.91 -1.57 -15.19
C GLY A 342 7.24 -2.57 -16.29
N ASN A 343 8.52 -2.96 -16.43
CA ASN A 343 8.99 -3.91 -17.42
C ASN A 343 9.05 -5.34 -16.88
N ILE A 344 8.53 -6.28 -17.66
CA ILE A 344 8.92 -7.69 -17.59
C ILE A 344 9.83 -7.97 -18.79
N CYS A 345 11.00 -8.57 -18.56
CA CYS A 345 12.07 -8.71 -19.54
C CYS A 345 12.46 -10.16 -19.81
N VAL A 346 13.08 -10.39 -20.96
CA VAL A 346 13.85 -11.62 -21.25
C VAL A 346 15.05 -11.70 -20.29
N ALA A 347 15.19 -12.81 -19.58
CA ALA A 347 16.18 -12.97 -18.53
C ALA A 347 16.84 -14.36 -18.51
N SER A 348 18.01 -14.43 -17.90
CA SER A 348 18.86 -15.62 -17.83
C SER A 348 19.26 -15.91 -16.38
N ILE A 349 19.31 -17.18 -15.99
CA ILE A 349 19.94 -17.60 -14.73
C ILE A 349 21.44 -17.53 -14.90
N ARG A 350 22.10 -16.77 -14.02
CA ARG A 350 23.54 -16.47 -14.07
C ARG A 350 24.33 -17.18 -12.96
N LYS A 351 23.68 -17.50 -11.84
CA LYS A 351 24.25 -18.30 -10.75
C LYS A 351 23.15 -18.97 -9.95
N VAL A 352 23.33 -20.23 -9.55
CA VAL A 352 22.45 -20.89 -8.56
C VAL A 352 23.09 -20.78 -7.17
N LEU A 353 22.30 -20.41 -6.16
CA LEU A 353 22.72 -20.26 -4.77
C LEU A 353 22.08 -21.34 -3.88
N LEU A 354 22.55 -21.46 -2.64
CA LEU A 354 21.90 -22.32 -1.64
C LEU A 354 20.58 -21.70 -1.15
N ASP A 355 19.82 -22.45 -0.34
CA ASP A 355 18.49 -22.10 0.17
C ASP A 355 17.49 -21.70 -0.94
N GLY A 356 17.66 -22.20 -2.17
CA GLY A 356 16.74 -21.97 -3.31
C GLY A 356 16.85 -20.58 -3.95
N TYR A 357 17.90 -19.81 -3.67
CA TYR A 357 18.13 -18.50 -4.30
C TYR A 357 18.82 -18.61 -5.67
N LEU A 358 18.60 -17.61 -6.52
CA LEU A 358 19.06 -17.54 -7.90
C LEU A 358 19.59 -16.13 -8.17
N MET A 359 20.72 -15.99 -8.86
CA MET A 359 21.12 -14.73 -9.49
C MET A 359 20.60 -14.72 -10.93
N VAL A 360 19.81 -13.71 -11.28
CA VAL A 360 19.16 -13.54 -12.57
C VAL A 360 19.68 -12.27 -13.23
N GLY A 361 20.12 -12.36 -14.47
CA GLY A 361 20.51 -11.22 -15.30
C GLY A 361 19.49 -10.95 -16.40
N ILE A 362 19.35 -9.68 -16.80
CA ILE A 362 18.42 -9.25 -17.86
C ILE A 362 19.19 -9.22 -19.18
N ASP A 363 18.76 -10.01 -20.16
CA ASP A 363 19.58 -10.29 -21.34
C ASP A 363 19.83 -9.03 -22.19
N GLY A 364 21.09 -8.83 -22.60
CA GLY A 364 21.50 -7.77 -23.53
C GLY A 364 21.63 -6.36 -22.95
N VAL A 365 21.29 -6.14 -21.67
CA VAL A 365 21.64 -4.90 -20.94
C VAL A 365 22.82 -5.08 -19.97
N GLU A 366 23.37 -6.30 -19.88
CA GLU A 366 24.41 -6.64 -18.90
C GLU A 366 25.77 -5.97 -19.16
N ILE A 367 26.40 -5.54 -18.08
CA ILE A 367 27.76 -4.99 -18.00
C ILE A 367 28.82 -6.09 -18.18
N GLY A 368 28.46 -7.34 -17.87
CA GLY A 368 29.30 -8.54 -18.07
C GLY A 368 30.30 -8.82 -16.93
N ASP A 369 30.32 -8.01 -15.88
CA ASP A 369 31.07 -8.26 -14.63
C ASP A 369 30.19 -8.86 -13.51
N GLY A 370 28.91 -9.10 -13.80
CA GLY A 370 27.90 -9.61 -12.86
C GLY A 370 27.41 -8.58 -11.83
N SER A 371 27.83 -7.32 -11.95
CA SER A 371 27.48 -6.27 -10.97
C SER A 371 26.00 -5.88 -10.94
N ASP A 372 25.27 -6.25 -12.00
CA ASP A 372 23.87 -5.95 -12.29
C ASP A 372 22.94 -7.17 -12.14
N TRP A 373 23.46 -8.35 -11.78
CA TRP A 373 22.62 -9.52 -11.52
C TRP A 373 21.76 -9.32 -10.26
N PHE A 374 20.50 -9.74 -10.31
CA PHE A 374 19.52 -9.58 -9.23
C PHE A 374 19.30 -10.90 -8.51
N CYS A 375 19.19 -10.88 -7.17
CA CYS A 375 18.85 -12.08 -6.42
C CYS A 375 17.33 -12.26 -6.29
N TYR A 376 16.82 -13.37 -6.82
CA TYR A 376 15.45 -13.82 -6.61
C TYR A 376 15.46 -15.21 -5.94
N HIS A 377 14.49 -15.48 -5.08
CA HIS A 377 14.23 -16.84 -4.59
C HIS A 377 13.40 -17.61 -5.64
N ALA A 378 13.64 -18.92 -5.79
CA ALA A 378 12.93 -19.78 -6.75
C ALA A 378 11.39 -19.79 -6.59
N SER A 379 10.87 -19.46 -5.40
CA SER A 379 9.43 -19.31 -5.16
C SER A 379 8.87 -17.90 -5.45
N SER A 380 9.68 -16.98 -5.97
CA SER A 380 9.29 -15.60 -6.27
C SER A 380 8.31 -15.55 -7.45
N HIS A 381 7.28 -14.71 -7.35
CA HIS A 381 6.36 -14.44 -8.45
C HIS A 381 6.84 -13.34 -9.41
N ALA A 382 8.01 -12.74 -9.13
CA ALA A 382 8.69 -11.82 -10.03
C ALA A 382 9.60 -12.53 -11.06
N ILE A 383 9.72 -13.86 -10.97
CA ILE A 383 10.29 -14.72 -12.03
C ILE A 383 9.19 -15.60 -12.60
N LEU A 384 9.19 -15.76 -13.92
CA LEU A 384 8.08 -16.26 -14.72
C LEU A 384 8.62 -17.21 -15.80
N PRO A 385 7.89 -18.27 -16.16
CA PRO A 385 8.31 -19.14 -17.25
C PRO A 385 8.26 -18.38 -18.59
N THR A 386 9.06 -18.83 -19.56
CA THR A 386 9.01 -18.28 -20.93
C THR A 386 7.59 -18.31 -21.50
N GLU A 387 7.29 -17.38 -22.39
CA GLU A 387 5.97 -17.18 -23.02
C GLU A 387 4.87 -16.73 -22.03
N TYR A 388 5.18 -16.43 -20.75
CA TYR A 388 4.15 -15.99 -19.79
C TYR A 388 3.54 -14.65 -20.22
N CYS A 389 4.36 -13.69 -20.63
CA CYS A 389 3.94 -12.40 -21.16
C CYS A 389 3.07 -12.57 -22.42
N GLN A 390 3.50 -13.41 -23.36
CA GLN A 390 2.75 -13.70 -24.59
C GLN A 390 1.38 -14.35 -24.31
N ASN A 391 1.32 -15.29 -23.36
CA ASN A 391 0.09 -15.99 -23.00
C ASN A 391 -0.90 -15.16 -22.14
N ASN A 392 -0.54 -13.93 -21.77
CA ASN A 392 -1.33 -13.05 -20.91
C ASN A 392 -1.36 -11.58 -21.40
N ASP A 393 -1.14 -11.36 -22.70
CA ASP A 393 -1.15 -10.04 -23.34
C ASP A 393 -0.26 -8.98 -22.62
N ILE A 394 0.90 -9.38 -22.11
CA ILE A 394 1.88 -8.48 -21.48
C ILE A 394 2.94 -8.08 -22.51
N PRO A 395 3.29 -6.78 -22.64
CA PRO A 395 4.46 -6.38 -23.43
C PRO A 395 5.75 -6.90 -22.78
N LEU A 396 6.39 -7.87 -23.41
CA LEU A 396 7.70 -8.39 -23.02
C LEU A 396 8.79 -7.44 -23.53
N THR A 397 9.66 -6.96 -22.63
CA THR A 397 10.84 -6.17 -22.98
C THR A 397 11.92 -7.10 -23.51
N LEU A 398 12.32 -6.89 -24.77
CA LEU A 398 13.28 -7.73 -25.48
C LEU A 398 14.73 -7.22 -25.34
N PRO A 399 15.74 -8.09 -25.51
CA PRO A 399 17.14 -7.68 -25.51
C PRO A 399 17.42 -6.71 -26.67
N PRO A 400 18.29 -5.69 -26.51
CA PRO A 400 18.62 -4.74 -27.56
C PRO A 400 19.00 -5.41 -28.90
N GLY A 401 18.43 -4.91 -30.00
CA GLY A 401 18.61 -5.46 -31.35
C GLY A 401 17.54 -6.44 -31.82
N HIS A 402 16.63 -6.88 -30.94
CA HIS A 402 15.48 -7.70 -31.30
C HIS A 402 14.25 -6.81 -31.57
N ASP A 403 13.38 -7.26 -32.47
CA ASP A 403 12.15 -6.56 -32.87
C ASP A 403 10.89 -7.33 -32.42
N GLN A 404 9.92 -6.61 -31.87
CA GLN A 404 8.70 -7.17 -31.31
C GLN A 404 7.84 -7.91 -32.36
N ALA A 405 7.92 -7.51 -33.63
CA ALA A 405 7.15 -8.14 -34.71
C ALA A 405 7.79 -9.46 -35.22
N THR A 406 9.02 -9.78 -34.82
CA THR A 406 9.77 -10.95 -35.32
C THR A 406 10.36 -11.84 -34.22
N PHE A 407 10.33 -11.41 -32.95
CA PHE A 407 10.76 -12.21 -31.82
C PHE A 407 9.81 -13.40 -31.55
N THR A 408 10.40 -14.58 -31.36
CA THR A 408 9.72 -15.75 -30.79
C THR A 408 10.68 -16.46 -29.85
N TRP A 409 10.16 -17.03 -28.77
CA TRP A 409 10.98 -17.74 -27.78
C TRP A 409 11.77 -18.90 -28.40
N SER A 410 11.16 -19.71 -29.26
CA SER A 410 11.83 -20.82 -29.94
C SER A 410 13.05 -20.37 -30.74
N LYS A 411 12.92 -19.30 -31.53
CA LYS A 411 14.02 -18.73 -32.33
C LYS A 411 15.12 -18.17 -31.42
N TYR A 412 14.75 -17.43 -30.37
CA TYR A 412 15.74 -16.85 -29.45
C TYR A 412 16.52 -17.91 -28.68
N LEU A 413 15.88 -19.03 -28.30
CA LEU A 413 16.53 -20.18 -27.68
C LEU A 413 17.53 -20.87 -28.63
N GLU A 414 17.17 -21.04 -29.90
CA GLU A 414 18.06 -21.56 -30.95
C GLU A 414 19.26 -20.63 -31.21
N GLU A 415 19.02 -19.33 -31.43
CA GLU A 415 20.07 -18.32 -31.67
C GLU A 415 21.01 -18.13 -30.48
N SER A 416 20.53 -18.32 -29.24
CA SER A 416 21.33 -18.23 -28.02
C SER A 416 21.86 -19.58 -27.51
N GLY A 417 21.62 -20.69 -28.22
CA GLY A 417 22.06 -22.03 -27.82
C GLY A 417 21.59 -22.45 -26.42
N SER A 418 20.45 -21.90 -25.95
CA SER A 418 20.00 -21.95 -24.56
C SER A 418 18.69 -22.73 -24.41
N ILE A 419 18.36 -23.15 -23.18
CA ILE A 419 17.09 -23.83 -22.87
C ILE A 419 16.18 -22.95 -22.01
N ALA A 420 14.87 -23.06 -22.19
CA ALA A 420 13.89 -22.46 -21.29
C ALA A 420 13.87 -23.20 -19.95
N ALA A 421 13.75 -22.46 -18.84
CA ALA A 421 13.56 -23.04 -17.52
C ALA A 421 12.23 -23.84 -17.48
N PRO A 422 12.23 -25.13 -17.08
CA PRO A 422 11.01 -25.94 -17.06
C PRO A 422 9.88 -25.32 -16.23
N ARG A 423 8.67 -25.21 -16.83
CA ARG A 423 7.48 -24.62 -16.18
C ARG A 423 7.18 -25.16 -14.78
N ARG A 424 7.54 -26.43 -14.49
CA ARG A 424 7.41 -27.11 -13.19
C ARG A 424 8.24 -26.51 -12.04
N LEU A 425 9.21 -25.63 -12.32
CA LEU A 425 10.07 -25.01 -11.31
C LEU A 425 9.51 -23.70 -10.76
N PHE A 426 8.52 -23.11 -11.42
CA PHE A 426 7.92 -21.82 -11.07
C PHE A 426 6.76 -22.00 -10.08
N ASN A 427 6.53 -20.97 -9.26
CA ASN A 427 5.43 -20.99 -8.29
C ASN A 427 4.08 -20.68 -8.96
N THR A 428 3.22 -21.70 -9.08
CA THR A 428 1.86 -21.61 -9.64
C THR A 428 0.73 -21.72 -8.60
N ASP A 429 0.99 -21.32 -7.34
CA ASP A 429 -0.02 -21.37 -6.27
C ASP A 429 -1.29 -20.54 -6.61
N PRO A 430 -2.50 -21.04 -6.33
CA PRO A 430 -3.75 -20.52 -6.91
C PRO A 430 -4.17 -19.13 -6.40
N THR A 431 -4.94 -18.43 -7.24
CA THR A 431 -5.31 -17.01 -7.10
C THR A 431 -6.68 -16.82 -6.45
N GLY A 432 -6.68 -16.52 -5.15
CA GLY A 432 -7.89 -16.17 -4.37
C GLY A 432 -7.80 -14.79 -3.71
N HIS A 433 -7.12 -13.83 -4.34
CA HIS A 433 -6.62 -12.59 -3.69
C HIS A 433 -7.61 -11.41 -3.62
N GLY A 434 -8.85 -11.55 -4.11
CA GLY A 434 -9.91 -10.53 -4.01
C GLY A 434 -9.76 -9.25 -4.84
N PHE A 435 -8.53 -8.83 -5.21
CA PHE A 435 -8.29 -7.66 -6.07
C PHE A 435 -9.01 -7.74 -7.42
N THR A 436 -9.62 -6.62 -7.84
CA THR A 436 -10.19 -6.43 -9.17
C THR A 436 -9.71 -5.11 -9.79
N VAL A 437 -9.78 -5.01 -11.12
CA VAL A 437 -9.39 -3.81 -11.87
C VAL A 437 -10.25 -2.61 -11.47
N GLY A 438 -9.60 -1.45 -11.25
CA GLY A 438 -10.24 -0.22 -10.80
C GLY A 438 -10.31 -0.05 -9.28
N MET A 439 -9.93 -1.06 -8.48
CA MET A 439 -9.79 -0.90 -7.02
C MET A 439 -8.68 0.09 -6.66
N LYS A 440 -8.97 0.99 -5.73
CA LYS A 440 -8.00 1.91 -5.11
C LYS A 440 -7.31 1.29 -3.91
N LEU A 441 -6.03 1.63 -3.75
CA LEU A 441 -5.17 1.21 -2.64
C LEU A 441 -4.07 2.25 -2.39
N GLU A 442 -3.27 2.04 -1.34
CA GLU A 442 -2.07 2.82 -1.02
C GLU A 442 -0.83 2.00 -1.40
N ALA A 443 -0.08 2.41 -2.43
CA ALA A 443 1.09 1.67 -2.94
C ALA A 443 2.39 2.38 -2.59
N VAL A 444 3.44 1.63 -2.25
CA VAL A 444 4.80 2.17 -2.23
C VAL A 444 5.25 2.45 -3.66
N ASP A 445 5.85 3.61 -3.91
CA ASP A 445 6.67 3.76 -5.12
C ASP A 445 7.99 3.02 -4.89
N LEU A 446 8.19 1.89 -5.56
CA LEU A 446 9.37 1.06 -5.35
C LEU A 446 10.65 1.69 -5.92
N MET A 447 10.55 2.75 -6.73
CA MET A 447 11.70 3.54 -7.20
C MET A 447 12.17 4.55 -6.14
N GLU A 448 11.27 5.12 -5.34
CA GLU A 448 11.58 5.84 -4.10
C GLU A 448 10.81 5.28 -2.88
N PRO A 449 11.19 4.12 -2.29
CA PRO A 449 10.39 3.36 -1.29
C PRO A 449 10.04 4.05 0.04
N ARG A 450 10.48 5.30 0.21
CA ARG A 450 10.01 6.23 1.24
C ARG A 450 8.59 6.72 0.97
N LEU A 451 8.18 6.84 -0.30
CA LEU A 451 6.88 7.35 -0.69
C LEU A 451 5.85 6.21 -0.64
N VAL A 452 4.70 6.50 -0.03
CA VAL A 452 3.46 5.72 -0.20
C VAL A 452 2.44 6.65 -0.84
N CYS A 453 1.82 6.19 -1.91
CA CYS A 453 1.09 6.98 -2.89
C CYS A 453 -0.33 6.41 -3.10
N VAL A 454 -1.26 7.27 -3.51
CA VAL A 454 -2.58 6.83 -3.97
C VAL A 454 -2.45 6.13 -5.32
N ALA A 455 -2.95 4.89 -5.42
CA ALA A 455 -2.80 4.06 -6.61
C ALA A 455 -4.08 3.25 -6.94
N THR A 456 -4.11 2.73 -8.17
CA THR A 456 -5.19 1.93 -8.75
C THR A 456 -4.65 0.59 -9.24
N VAL A 457 -5.38 -0.50 -9.01
CA VAL A 457 -5.15 -1.77 -9.71
C VAL A 457 -5.60 -1.60 -11.17
N GLN A 458 -4.63 -1.41 -12.07
CA GLN A 458 -4.86 -1.15 -13.49
C GLN A 458 -5.09 -2.45 -14.27
N ARG A 459 -4.40 -3.54 -13.88
CA ARG A 459 -4.59 -4.88 -14.46
C ARG A 459 -4.32 -5.97 -13.42
N CYS A 460 -5.05 -7.08 -13.52
CA CYS A 460 -4.79 -8.32 -12.79
C CYS A 460 -4.43 -9.42 -13.79
N VAL A 461 -3.33 -10.15 -13.58
CA VAL A 461 -2.85 -11.24 -14.45
C VAL A 461 -2.36 -12.38 -13.59
N GLY A 462 -3.22 -13.39 -13.37
CA GLY A 462 -2.94 -14.43 -12.39
C GLY A 462 -2.71 -13.79 -11.02
N ARG A 463 -1.50 -13.95 -10.46
CA ARG A 463 -1.10 -13.31 -9.20
C ARG A 463 -0.53 -11.88 -9.36
N LEU A 464 -0.17 -11.47 -10.57
CA LEU A 464 0.46 -10.18 -10.80
C LEU A 464 -0.58 -9.06 -10.91
N LEU A 465 -0.30 -7.95 -10.22
CA LEU A 465 -1.05 -6.71 -10.31
C LEU A 465 -0.17 -5.66 -11.00
N LEU A 466 -0.73 -4.98 -12.00
CA LEU A 466 -0.15 -3.74 -12.53
C LEU A 466 -0.79 -2.58 -11.77
N LEU A 467 0.03 -1.80 -11.07
CA LEU A 467 -0.39 -0.66 -10.27
C LEU A 467 -0.14 0.64 -11.02
N HIS A 468 -1.19 1.45 -11.17
CA HIS A 468 -1.10 2.81 -11.67
C HIS A 468 -1.08 3.82 -10.54
N PHE A 469 -0.14 4.78 -10.56
CA PHE A 469 -0.07 5.85 -9.57
C PHE A 469 -0.91 7.05 -10.01
N ASP A 470 -1.95 7.37 -9.24
CA ASP A 470 -3.02 8.25 -9.71
C ASP A 470 -2.51 9.66 -10.07
N GLY A 471 -2.64 10.03 -11.35
CA GLY A 471 -2.25 11.35 -11.86
C GLY A 471 -0.80 11.46 -12.34
N TRP A 472 -0.05 10.36 -12.36
CA TRP A 472 1.20 10.22 -13.10
C TRP A 472 0.97 9.62 -14.49
N GLU A 473 1.99 9.65 -15.33
CA GLU A 473 2.00 8.96 -16.63
C GLU A 473 2.23 7.44 -16.47
N SER A 474 1.78 6.63 -17.44
CA SER A 474 1.79 5.15 -17.36
C SER A 474 3.19 4.53 -17.36
N GLU A 475 4.21 5.28 -17.74
CA GLU A 475 5.63 4.92 -17.64
C GLU A 475 6.12 4.77 -16.19
N PHE A 476 5.30 5.15 -15.20
CA PHE A 476 5.51 4.91 -13.77
C PHE A 476 4.72 3.73 -13.21
N ASP A 477 3.92 3.03 -14.03
CA ASP A 477 3.11 1.90 -13.57
C ASP A 477 4.01 0.70 -13.18
N GLN A 478 3.71 0.01 -12.07
CA GLN A 478 4.61 -1.00 -11.47
C GLN A 478 3.95 -2.36 -11.32
N TRP A 479 4.65 -3.43 -11.71
CA TRP A 479 4.24 -4.82 -11.47
C TRP A 479 4.59 -5.30 -10.07
N VAL A 480 3.61 -5.86 -9.36
CA VAL A 480 3.81 -6.52 -8.06
C VAL A 480 3.04 -7.84 -7.98
N ASP A 481 3.44 -8.72 -7.07
CA ASP A 481 2.61 -9.86 -6.65
C ASP A 481 1.45 -9.38 -5.75
N CYS A 482 0.30 -10.04 -5.83
CA CYS A 482 -0.88 -9.72 -5.02
C CYS A 482 -0.69 -9.88 -3.50
N GLU A 483 0.32 -10.62 -3.02
CA GLU A 483 0.71 -10.69 -1.61
C GLU A 483 1.92 -9.80 -1.27
N SER A 484 2.29 -8.87 -2.17
CA SER A 484 3.38 -7.92 -1.97
C SER A 484 3.24 -7.18 -0.63
N PRO A 485 4.34 -7.05 0.15
CA PRO A 485 4.32 -6.37 1.45
C PRO A 485 4.42 -4.83 1.33
N ASP A 486 4.38 -4.31 0.10
CA ASP A 486 4.57 -2.90 -0.25
C ASP A 486 3.29 -2.31 -0.93
N ILE A 487 2.13 -2.96 -0.76
CA ILE A 487 0.78 -2.44 -1.06
C ILE A 487 -0.12 -2.51 0.17
N TYR A 488 -0.97 -1.50 0.39
CA TYR A 488 -1.76 -1.36 1.61
C TYR A 488 -3.21 -0.95 1.31
N PRO A 489 -4.19 -1.32 2.17
CA PRO A 489 -5.57 -0.88 2.00
C PRO A 489 -5.71 0.63 2.27
N VAL A 490 -6.78 1.22 1.72
CA VAL A 490 -7.16 2.61 1.96
C VAL A 490 -7.26 2.90 3.46
N GLY A 491 -6.57 3.95 3.92
CA GLY A 491 -6.51 4.36 5.33
C GLY A 491 -5.36 3.74 6.13
N TRP A 492 -4.44 2.98 5.52
CA TRP A 492 -3.28 2.42 6.23
C TRP A 492 -2.29 3.50 6.67
N CYS A 493 -2.01 4.51 5.84
CA CYS A 493 -1.17 5.64 6.21
C CYS A 493 -1.75 6.42 7.40
N GLU A 494 -3.06 6.65 7.38
CA GLU A 494 -3.81 7.31 8.45
C GLU A 494 -3.77 6.50 9.76
N LEU A 495 -3.96 5.18 9.68
CA LEU A 495 -3.89 4.25 10.81
C LEU A 495 -2.49 4.17 11.44
N THR A 496 -1.45 4.24 10.63
CA THR A 496 -0.06 4.03 11.06
C THR A 496 0.73 5.32 11.31
N GLY A 497 0.15 6.48 10.99
CA GLY A 497 0.85 7.78 11.01
C GLY A 497 1.86 7.98 9.88
N TYR A 498 1.79 7.19 8.81
CA TYR A 498 2.66 7.33 7.64
C TYR A 498 2.16 8.44 6.69
N GLN A 499 3.05 9.06 5.91
CA GLN A 499 2.69 10.16 5.01
C GLN A 499 2.29 9.65 3.61
N LEU A 500 0.99 9.60 3.34
CA LEU A 500 0.42 9.38 2.01
C LEU A 500 0.69 10.57 1.08
N GLN A 501 1.12 10.30 -0.16
CA GLN A 501 1.21 11.28 -1.23
C GLN A 501 -0.13 11.37 -1.98
N PRO A 502 -0.69 12.58 -2.19
CA PRO A 502 -1.93 12.76 -2.97
C PRO A 502 -1.70 12.47 -4.46
N PRO A 503 -2.76 12.14 -5.22
CA PRO A 503 -2.72 12.14 -6.68
C PRO A 503 -2.24 13.47 -7.23
N ILE A 504 -1.38 13.46 -8.26
CA ILE A 504 -1.06 14.67 -9.01
C ILE A 504 -2.21 14.95 -9.98
N GLY A 505 -3.27 15.57 -9.46
CA GLY A 505 -4.35 16.04 -10.31
C GLY A 505 -3.83 17.06 -11.35
N PRO A 506 -4.44 17.16 -12.55
CA PRO A 506 -4.12 18.20 -13.52
C PRO A 506 -4.37 19.56 -12.87
N GLY A 507 -3.27 20.19 -12.44
CA GLY A 507 -3.35 21.32 -11.52
C GLY A 507 -4.09 22.49 -12.16
N LYS A 508 -4.93 23.18 -11.36
CA LYS A 508 -5.39 24.53 -11.73
C LYS A 508 -4.16 25.36 -12.07
N GLY A 509 -4.00 25.69 -13.36
CA GLY A 509 -2.77 26.25 -13.88
C GLY A 509 -2.37 27.50 -13.11
N LYS A 510 -1.29 27.42 -12.34
CA LYS A 510 -0.47 28.61 -12.08
C LYS A 510 0.12 28.97 -13.44
N ASN A 511 -0.54 29.92 -14.12
CA ASN A 511 -0.18 30.37 -15.45
C ASN A 511 1.23 30.97 -15.46
N TYR A 512 2.23 30.10 -15.57
CA TYR A 512 3.51 30.45 -16.14
C TYR A 512 3.31 30.65 -17.64
N SER A 513 2.72 31.79 -17.99
CA SER A 513 2.80 32.36 -19.32
C SER A 513 4.27 32.41 -19.71
N LYS A 514 4.69 31.48 -20.58
CA LYS A 514 6.01 31.51 -21.22
C LYS A 514 6.02 32.67 -22.21
N GLU A 515 6.18 33.89 -21.69
CA GLU A 515 6.47 35.06 -22.50
C GLU A 515 7.72 34.76 -23.35
N ARG A 516 7.50 34.62 -24.66
CA ARG A 516 8.59 34.56 -25.62
C ARG A 516 9.19 35.96 -25.70
N PRO A 517 10.50 36.17 -25.48
CA PRO A 517 11.10 37.50 -25.58
C PRO A 517 10.91 38.04 -27.00
N GLY A 518 10.11 39.11 -27.12
CA GLY A 518 9.67 39.67 -28.40
C GLY A 518 10.83 40.22 -29.21
N ARG A 519 11.08 39.66 -30.40
CA ARG A 519 12.06 40.17 -31.35
C ARG A 519 11.46 41.40 -32.05
N LYS A 520 11.91 42.60 -31.69
CA LYS A 520 11.43 43.87 -32.29
C LYS A 520 11.41 43.80 -33.82
N LYS A 521 10.25 44.07 -34.40
CA LYS A 521 10.08 44.63 -35.75
C LYS A 521 9.21 45.88 -35.64
N THR A 522 9.36 46.78 -36.60
CA THR A 522 8.86 48.16 -36.58
C THR A 522 7.39 48.29 -36.99
N VAL A 523 6.83 49.45 -36.70
CA VAL A 523 5.46 49.87 -37.01
C VAL A 523 5.34 50.33 -38.47
N ASP A 524 4.21 50.02 -39.09
CA ASP A 524 3.31 50.86 -39.93
C ASP A 524 2.15 49.92 -40.34
N ASP A 525 0.90 50.14 -39.93
CA ASP A 525 -0.10 51.11 -40.44
C ASP A 525 -0.42 50.89 -41.94
N SER A 526 -1.67 50.72 -42.40
CA SER A 526 -2.97 51.13 -41.85
C SER A 526 -4.17 50.31 -42.37
N SER A 527 -5.38 50.76 -42.03
CA SER A 527 -6.63 50.66 -42.82
C SER A 527 -7.55 49.41 -42.76
N LYS A 528 -8.83 49.71 -42.46
CA LYS A 528 -9.99 48.82 -42.27
C LYS A 528 -10.63 48.36 -43.59
N LYS A 529 -11.33 47.21 -43.60
CA LYS A 529 -12.76 47.10 -44.04
C LYS A 529 -13.40 45.74 -43.69
N GLN A 530 -14.69 45.56 -44.01
CA GLN A 530 -15.62 44.56 -43.45
C GLN A 530 -16.15 43.55 -44.49
N LEU A 531 -16.49 42.33 -44.01
CA LEU A 531 -17.63 41.48 -44.43
C LEU A 531 -17.62 40.92 -45.89
N PRO A 532 -18.48 39.94 -46.25
CA PRO A 532 -19.60 39.33 -45.50
C PRO A 532 -19.51 37.79 -45.27
N GLN A 533 -20.58 37.24 -44.68
CA GLN A 533 -20.83 35.81 -44.48
C GLN A 533 -21.21 35.09 -45.80
N GLN A 534 -21.15 33.76 -45.78
CA GLN A 534 -22.07 32.92 -46.55
C GLN A 534 -22.38 31.63 -45.77
N ASP A 535 -23.67 31.33 -45.62
CA ASP A 535 -24.16 30.12 -44.96
C ASP A 535 -24.24 28.93 -45.93
N VAL A 536 -23.93 27.73 -45.45
CA VAL A 536 -24.44 26.48 -46.04
C VAL A 536 -24.92 25.59 -44.90
N GLN A 537 -26.15 25.09 -45.03
CA GLN A 537 -26.81 24.27 -44.03
C GLN A 537 -26.32 22.82 -44.07
N VAL A 538 -26.29 22.15 -42.91
CA VAL A 538 -26.18 20.68 -42.81
C VAL A 538 -27.40 20.18 -42.05
N GLN A 539 -28.19 19.30 -42.68
CA GLN A 539 -29.23 18.53 -42.00
C GLN A 539 -28.69 17.14 -41.61
N PRO A 540 -29.23 16.50 -40.56
CA PRO A 540 -28.74 15.23 -40.05
C PRO A 540 -29.34 14.04 -40.83
N ASP A 541 -28.55 12.98 -41.01
CA ASP A 541 -29.03 11.72 -41.58
C ASP A 541 -28.75 10.51 -40.67
N LYS A 542 -29.42 9.39 -40.97
CA LYS A 542 -29.78 8.35 -39.98
C LYS A 542 -28.73 7.25 -39.76
N ALA A 543 -28.81 6.63 -38.58
CA ALA A 543 -28.09 5.39 -38.27
C ALA A 543 -28.74 4.15 -38.94
N PRO A 544 -27.95 3.13 -39.34
CA PRO A 544 -28.44 1.82 -39.71
C PRO A 544 -28.69 0.91 -38.49
N ALA A 545 -29.35 -0.23 -38.70
CA ALA A 545 -30.00 -1.01 -37.64
C ALA A 545 -29.26 -2.30 -37.22
N SER A 546 -29.72 -2.86 -36.09
CA SER A 546 -29.32 -4.15 -35.51
C SER A 546 -29.57 -5.37 -36.41
N THR A 547 -28.76 -6.41 -36.25
CA THR A 547 -29.01 -7.75 -36.83
C THR A 547 -29.32 -8.76 -35.72
N GLN A 548 -30.37 -9.57 -35.90
CA GLN A 548 -30.76 -10.67 -35.00
C GLN A 548 -30.80 -11.98 -35.79
N PHE A 549 -30.29 -13.08 -35.21
CA PHE A 549 -30.54 -14.48 -35.57
C PHE A 549 -30.07 -15.38 -34.40
N PRO A 550 -30.55 -16.63 -34.25
CA PRO A 550 -31.92 -16.93 -33.85
C PRO A 550 -31.98 -17.81 -32.58
N SER A 551 -33.18 -18.01 -32.04
CA SER A 551 -33.43 -18.89 -30.89
C SER A 551 -34.09 -20.20 -31.32
N ASP A 552 -33.47 -21.35 -31.01
CA ASP A 552 -34.09 -22.67 -31.11
C ASP A 552 -33.67 -23.55 -29.92
N LEU A 553 -34.60 -24.35 -29.40
CA LEU A 553 -34.44 -25.09 -28.14
C LEU A 553 -35.29 -26.39 -28.18
N PRO A 554 -34.67 -27.59 -28.27
CA PRO A 554 -35.41 -28.86 -28.27
C PRO A 554 -35.96 -29.24 -26.89
N SER A 555 -37.12 -29.90 -26.85
CA SER A 555 -37.85 -30.28 -25.63
C SER A 555 -37.59 -31.72 -25.15
N LEU A 556 -38.01 -31.98 -23.90
CA LEU A 556 -37.97 -33.28 -23.21
C LEU A 556 -38.87 -34.36 -23.85
N PRO A 557 -38.52 -35.64 -23.64
CA PRO A 557 -39.45 -36.74 -23.40
C PRO A 557 -39.42 -37.22 -21.93
N THR A 558 -40.48 -37.90 -21.48
CA THR A 558 -40.74 -38.21 -20.06
C THR A 558 -40.63 -39.70 -19.67
N ASP A 559 -40.40 -39.93 -18.37
CA ASP A 559 -40.90 -41.01 -17.51
C ASP A 559 -40.46 -42.50 -17.61
N THR A 560 -39.42 -42.85 -16.84
CA THR A 560 -39.41 -43.93 -15.78
C THR A 560 -39.54 -45.43 -16.22
N PRO A 561 -39.47 -46.45 -15.31
CA PRO A 561 -39.10 -46.47 -13.88
C PRO A 561 -38.05 -47.54 -13.43
N THR A 562 -37.66 -47.48 -12.13
CA THR A 562 -37.00 -48.52 -11.31
C THR A 562 -35.54 -48.93 -11.64
N LYS A 563 -34.65 -49.20 -10.66
CA LYS A 563 -34.85 -49.87 -9.35
C LYS A 563 -33.87 -49.39 -8.26
N ILE A 564 -34.20 -49.65 -6.99
CA ILE A 564 -33.39 -49.30 -5.80
C ILE A 564 -32.59 -50.52 -5.31
N THR A 565 -31.33 -50.34 -4.90
CA THR A 565 -30.61 -51.21 -3.94
C THR A 565 -29.54 -50.36 -3.22
N SER A 566 -29.13 -50.74 -1.99
CA SER A 566 -28.62 -49.78 -1.00
C SER A 566 -27.48 -50.30 -0.12
N VAL A 567 -26.49 -49.42 0.16
CA VAL A 567 -25.73 -49.33 1.45
C VAL A 567 -24.73 -50.51 1.71
N PRO A 568 -23.57 -50.33 2.39
CA PRO A 568 -23.21 -49.26 3.34
C PRO A 568 -21.97 -48.40 3.04
N ILE A 569 -21.88 -47.31 3.80
CA ILE A 569 -20.73 -46.41 3.96
C ILE A 569 -19.96 -46.84 5.24
N ILE A 570 -18.63 -46.73 5.24
CA ILE A 570 -17.82 -46.85 6.46
C ILE A 570 -17.29 -45.48 6.88
N THR A 571 -17.66 -45.12 8.10
CA THR A 571 -17.23 -44.06 9.02
C THR A 571 -15.89 -43.37 8.73
N GLN A 572 -15.90 -42.04 8.72
CA GLN A 572 -14.79 -41.23 9.27
C GLN A 572 -15.19 -40.65 10.64
N LEU A 573 -14.23 -40.48 11.54
CA LEU A 573 -14.48 -39.87 12.85
C LEU A 573 -14.71 -38.36 12.69
N LYS A 574 -15.79 -37.87 13.32
CA LYS A 574 -16.02 -36.45 13.57
C LYS A 574 -15.59 -36.17 15.02
N THR A 575 -14.67 -35.24 15.24
CA THR A 575 -14.39 -34.68 16.57
C THR A 575 -14.84 -33.22 16.57
N GLU A 576 -15.80 -32.89 17.43
CA GLU A 576 -16.54 -31.62 17.43
C GLU A 576 -15.97 -30.67 18.49
N THR A 577 -15.53 -29.46 18.12
CA THR A 577 -15.36 -28.36 19.10
C THR A 577 -15.39 -26.94 18.50
N GLU A 578 -16.29 -26.64 17.54
CA GLU A 578 -16.46 -25.25 17.03
C GLU A 578 -17.84 -24.64 17.33
N GLU A 579 -18.92 -25.43 17.49
CA GLU A 579 -20.26 -24.89 17.82
C GLU A 579 -20.31 -24.16 19.18
N GLN A 580 -19.38 -24.42 20.10
CA GLN A 580 -19.33 -23.76 21.41
C GLN A 580 -19.02 -22.26 21.32
N GLY A 581 -18.35 -21.78 20.28
CA GLY A 581 -18.08 -20.35 20.10
C GLY A 581 -19.33 -19.54 19.77
N MET A 582 -20.20 -20.08 18.91
CA MET A 582 -21.33 -19.34 18.34
C MET A 582 -22.43 -19.08 19.38
N TYR A 583 -22.78 -20.09 20.19
CA TYR A 583 -23.80 -19.92 21.25
C TYR A 583 -23.35 -18.99 22.38
N GLN A 584 -22.05 -18.90 22.66
CA GLN A 584 -21.53 -18.04 23.72
C GLN A 584 -21.50 -16.56 23.31
N MET A 585 -21.40 -16.24 22.01
CA MET A 585 -21.57 -14.86 21.51
C MET A 585 -23.01 -14.36 21.63
N CYS A 586 -24.01 -15.17 21.26
CA CYS A 586 -25.42 -14.82 21.39
C CYS A 586 -25.80 -14.44 22.83
N PHE A 587 -25.34 -15.23 23.81
CA PHE A 587 -25.68 -15.03 25.23
C PHE A 587 -25.09 -13.75 25.83
N VAL A 588 -23.92 -13.31 25.35
CA VAL A 588 -23.28 -12.06 25.81
C VAL A 588 -24.02 -10.83 25.28
N PHE A 589 -24.58 -10.90 24.07
CA PHE A 589 -25.30 -9.79 23.46
C PHE A 589 -26.58 -9.42 24.23
N GLU A 590 -27.37 -10.42 24.64
CA GLU A 590 -28.59 -10.20 25.45
C GLU A 590 -28.28 -9.52 26.80
N VAL A 591 -27.18 -9.92 27.46
CA VAL A 591 -26.76 -9.37 28.75
C VAL A 591 -26.24 -7.93 28.62
N ILE A 592 -25.49 -7.60 27.56
CA ILE A 592 -25.01 -6.22 27.31
C ILE A 592 -26.20 -5.27 27.07
N VAL A 593 -27.19 -5.71 26.27
CA VAL A 593 -28.44 -4.95 26.05
C VAL A 593 -29.20 -4.74 27.36
N LEU A 594 -29.36 -5.78 28.19
CA LEU A 594 -30.02 -5.68 29.49
C LEU A 594 -29.30 -4.73 30.48
N PHE A 595 -27.97 -4.64 30.44
CA PHE A 595 -27.21 -3.77 31.35
C PHE A 595 -27.18 -2.31 30.88
N LEU A 596 -27.11 -2.07 29.56
CA LEU A 596 -27.30 -0.75 28.93
C LEU A 596 -28.63 -0.09 29.36
N MET A 597 -29.69 -0.88 29.62
CA MET A 597 -30.99 -0.35 29.98
C MET A 597 -31.06 0.35 31.34
N PHE A 598 -30.11 0.17 32.26
CA PHE A 598 -30.31 0.52 33.67
C PHE A 598 -29.55 1.74 34.23
N ASN A 599 -28.31 2.05 33.82
CA ASN A 599 -27.48 3.02 34.55
C ASN A 599 -26.83 4.18 33.76
N THR A 600 -26.78 4.18 32.43
CA THR A 600 -26.03 5.19 31.67
C THR A 600 -26.80 6.51 31.48
N ILE A 601 -26.97 7.24 32.58
CA ILE A 601 -27.24 8.69 32.74
C ILE A 601 -27.77 9.41 31.48
N PHE A 602 -29.09 9.48 31.32
CA PHE A 602 -29.73 10.43 30.40
C PHE A 602 -29.88 11.82 31.06
N ILE A 603 -28.98 12.77 30.75
CA ILE A 603 -29.22 14.20 31.03
C ILE A 603 -28.79 15.06 29.83
N LEU A 604 -29.77 15.49 29.05
CA LEU A 604 -29.91 16.88 28.57
C LEU A 604 -31.34 17.08 28.06
N ALA A 605 -32.29 16.92 28.98
CA ALA A 605 -33.73 17.07 28.73
C ALA A 605 -34.31 18.12 29.70
N ASN A 606 -33.73 19.32 29.69
CA ASN A 606 -34.25 20.57 30.28
C ASN A 606 -33.24 21.73 30.06
N TYR A 607 -32.92 22.05 28.79
CA TYR A 607 -32.43 23.36 28.34
C TYR A 607 -32.65 23.52 26.84
#